data_AF-A0ABD0NE36-F1
#
_entry.id   AF-A0ABD0NE36-F1
#
_cell.length_a   1.000
_cell.length_b   1.000
_cell.length_c   1.000
_cell.angle_alpha   90.00
_cell.angle_beta   90.00
_cell.angle_gamma   90.00
#
_symmetry.space_group_name_H-M   'P 1'
#
loop_
_entity.id
_entity.type
_entity.pdbx_description
1 polymer ?
#
loop_
_entity_poly.entity_id
_entity_poly.type
_entity_poly.pdbx_seq_one_letter_code
_entity_poly.pdbx_strand_id
1 'polypeptide(L)' 'MDQHPSARSCSSRGAAPSCESVSGEPPMNLYIHSTTGTRFELSLPAEETVEGLKRRLSQRLKVPKERLALLHKET' A
#
# COMPACT_ATOMS: atom_id res chain seq x y z
N MET A 1 -29.24 -9.77 46.20
CA MET A 1 -29.69 -8.43 45.81
C MET A 1 -28.47 -7.52 45.90
N ASP A 2 -28.09 -6.98 44.74
CA ASP A 2 -27.19 -5.85 44.42
C ASP A 2 -26.47 -5.12 45.58
N GLN A 3 -25.23 -4.63 45.42
CA GLN A 3 -24.87 -3.62 44.41
C GLN A 3 -23.37 -3.61 44.09
N HIS A 4 -23.05 -3.50 42.81
CA HIS A 4 -21.74 -3.17 42.26
C HIS A 4 -21.79 -1.71 41.77
N PRO A 5 -20.89 -0.80 42.17
CA PRO A 5 -20.72 0.48 41.48
C PRO A 5 -19.49 0.45 40.57
N SER A 6 -19.80 0.56 39.29
CA SER A 6 -18.93 0.74 38.14
C SER A 6 -17.86 1.82 38.35
N ALA A 7 -16.58 1.47 38.16
CA ALA A 7 -15.49 2.44 38.09
C ALA A 7 -15.54 3.16 36.73
N ARG A 8 -16.17 4.34 36.72
CA ARG A 8 -16.00 5.34 35.67
C ARG A 8 -14.63 6.01 35.86
N SER A 9 -13.75 5.91 34.87
CA SER A 9 -12.65 6.86 34.72
C SER A 9 -12.65 7.40 33.30
N CYS A 10 -12.95 8.69 33.18
CA CYS A 10 -12.79 9.48 31.98
C CYS A 10 -11.41 10.17 32.03
N SER A 11 -10.85 10.39 30.84
CA SER A 11 -9.84 11.44 30.53
C SER A 11 -8.37 11.03 30.60
N SER A 12 -7.78 10.76 29.44
CA SER A 12 -6.71 11.64 28.93
C SER A 12 -6.49 11.39 27.44
N ARG A 13 -6.66 12.46 26.66
CA ARG A 13 -6.21 12.62 25.29
C ARG A 13 -4.71 12.26 25.21
N GLY A 14 -4.40 11.04 24.81
CA GLY A 14 -3.10 10.73 24.22
C GLY A 14 -3.28 10.83 22.72
N ALA A 15 -3.12 12.02 22.16
CA ALA A 15 -2.89 12.16 20.73
C ALA A 15 -1.63 11.35 20.43
N ALA A 16 -1.81 10.13 19.91
CA ALA A 16 -0.73 9.49 19.17
C ALA A 16 -0.25 10.52 18.15
N PRO A 17 1.07 10.71 17.94
CA PRO A 17 1.53 11.56 16.87
C PRO A 17 0.92 10.96 15.61
N SER A 18 -0.11 11.63 15.10
CA SER A 18 -0.64 11.37 13.77
C SER A 18 0.56 11.71 12.90
N CYS A 19 1.26 10.68 12.44
CA CYS A 19 2.34 10.83 11.49
C CYS A 19 1.81 11.78 10.43
N GLU A 20 2.38 12.98 10.38
CA GLU A 20 1.93 14.03 9.49
C GLU A 20 2.18 13.47 8.10
N SER A 21 1.11 12.97 7.49
CA SER A 21 1.13 12.36 6.19
C SER A 21 1.63 13.44 5.25
N VAL A 22 2.87 13.26 4.79
CA VAL A 22 3.51 14.10 3.77
C VAL A 22 2.44 14.39 2.73
N SER A 23 2.16 15.68 2.49
CA SER A 23 1.11 16.11 1.58
C SER A 23 1.22 15.29 0.29
N GLY A 24 0.23 14.41 0.08
CA GLY A 24 0.36 13.27 -0.81
C GLY A 24 0.70 13.72 -2.21
N GLU A 25 1.92 13.37 -2.64
CA GLU A 25 2.33 13.52 -4.02
C GLU A 25 1.27 12.84 -4.92
N PRO A 26 0.98 13.42 -6.10
CA PRO A 26 -0.07 12.89 -6.96
C PRO A 26 0.24 11.44 -7.35
N PRO A 27 -0.79 10.58 -7.48
CA PRO A 27 -0.58 9.21 -7.90
C PRO A 27 0.03 9.15 -9.30
N MET A 28 0.93 8.19 -9.52
CA MET A 28 1.60 7.96 -10.80
C MET A 28 0.95 6.79 -11.53
N ASN A 29 0.87 6.87 -12.86
CA ASN A 29 0.45 5.75 -13.69
C ASN A 29 1.66 5.06 -14.33
N LEU A 30 1.73 3.73 -14.23
CA LEU A 30 2.72 2.90 -14.89
C LEU A 30 2.07 2.06 -15.99
N TYR A 31 2.70 2.06 -17.16
CA TYR A 31 2.36 1.16 -18.26
C TYR A 31 3.24 -0.09 -18.20
N ILE A 32 2.62 -1.24 -17.94
CA ILE A 32 3.33 -2.50 -17.79
C ILE A 32 3.22 -3.31 -19.08
N HIS A 33 4.37 -3.65 -19.65
CA HIS A 33 4.51 -4.61 -20.73
C HIS A 33 5.08 -5.90 -20.16
N SER A 34 4.28 -6.97 -20.09
CA SER A 34 4.78 -8.26 -19.64
C SER A 34 5.42 -9.04 -20.79
N THR A 35 6.32 -9.96 -20.45
CA THR A 35 6.94 -10.89 -21.41
C THR A 35 5.97 -11.97 -21.91
N THR A 36 4.80 -12.11 -21.28
CA THR A 36 3.72 -13.01 -21.71
C THR A 36 2.74 -12.33 -22.66
N GLY A 37 3.05 -11.11 -23.12
CA GLY A 37 2.26 -10.37 -24.10
C GLY A 37 1.10 -9.56 -23.49
N THR A 38 0.87 -9.65 -22.18
CA THR A 38 -0.15 -8.83 -21.51
C THR A 38 0.32 -7.40 -21.32
N ARG A 39 -0.61 -6.46 -21.45
CA ARG A 39 -0.37 -5.03 -21.24
C ARG A 39 -1.46 -4.48 -20.33
N PHE A 40 -1.06 -3.68 -19.35
CA PHE A 40 -2.02 -3.05 -18.44
C PHE A 40 -1.40 -1.81 -17.81
N GLU A 41 -2.28 -0.95 -17.34
CA GLU A 41 -1.94 0.26 -16.61
C GLU A 41 -2.19 0.07 -15.11
N LEU A 42 -1.33 0.65 -14.29
CA LEU A 42 -1.44 0.66 -12.83
C LEU A 42 -1.31 2.08 -12.32
N SER A 43 -2.33 2.56 -11.62
CA SER A 43 -2.25 3.76 -10.80
C SER A 43 -1.70 3.43 -9.42
N LEU A 44 -0.67 4.15 -8.99
CA LEU A 44 0.11 3.86 -7.78
C LEU A 44 0.28 5.13 -6.94
N PRO A 45 0.33 5.01 -5.60
CA PRO A 45 0.77 6.11 -4.75
C PRO A 45 2.24 6.44 -5.03
N ALA A 46 2.65 7.67 -4.75
CA ALA A 46 4.03 8.12 -4.99
C ALA A 46 5.06 7.37 -4.13
N GLU A 47 4.65 6.88 -2.96
CA GLU A 47 5.49 6.12 -2.02
C GLU A 47 5.55 4.62 -2.36
N GLU A 48 4.99 4.20 -3.51
CA GLU A 48 5.04 2.80 -3.92
C GLU A 48 6.48 2.31 -4.04
N THR A 49 6.75 1.14 -3.48
CA THR A 49 8.06 0.49 -3.57
C THR A 49 8.09 -0.54 -4.70
N VAL A 50 9.28 -0.84 -5.22
CA VAL A 50 9.48 -1.93 -6.20
C VAL A 50 8.98 -3.27 -5.64
N GLU A 51 9.18 -3.50 -4.34
CA GLU A 51 8.72 -4.71 -3.66
C GLU A 51 7.18 -4.79 -3.60
N GLY A 52 6.53 -3.66 -3.31
CA GLY A 52 5.08 -3.50 -3.37
C GLY A 52 4.53 -3.73 -4.78
N LEU A 53 5.20 -3.18 -5.79
CA LEU A 53 4.87 -3.37 -7.20
C LEU A 53 4.97 -4.85 -7.61
N LYS A 54 6.08 -5.53 -7.26
CA LYS A 54 6.23 -6.97 -7.52
C LYS A 54 5.12 -7.80 -6.86
N ARG A 55 4.70 -7.46 -5.64
CA ARG A 55 3.58 -8.11 -4.95
C ARG A 55 2.24 -7.89 -5.66
N ARG A 56 1.95 -6.68 -6.15
CA ARG A 56 0.72 -6.42 -6.91
C ARG A 56 0.72 -7.18 -8.23
N LEU A 57 1.86 -7.19 -8.92
CA LEU A 57 2.04 -7.89 -10.19
C LEU A 57 1.95 -9.41 -10.02
N SER A 58 2.51 -9.98 -8.96
CA SER A 58 2.42 -11.43 -8.69
C SER A 58 0.97 -11.89 -8.54
N GLN A 59 0.15 -11.12 -7.83
CA GLN A 59 -1.28 -11.38 -7.66
C GLN A 59 -2.04 -11.28 -8.98
N ARG A 60 -1.79 -10.22 -9.77
CA ARG A 60 -2.49 -10.01 -11.05
C ARG A 60 -2.09 -11.00 -12.13
N LEU A 61 -0.80 -11.30 -12.25
CA LEU A 61 -0.27 -12.21 -13.27
C LEU A 61 -0.34 -13.67 -12.85
N LYS A 62 -0.63 -13.97 -11.57
CA LYS A 62 -0.59 -15.30 -10.98
C LYS A 62 0.78 -15.97 -11.14
N VAL A 63 1.85 -15.19 -10.96
CA VAL A 63 3.25 -15.63 -11.05
C VAL A 63 3.93 -15.37 -9.70
N PRO A 64 4.69 -16.33 -9.13
CA PRO A 64 5.45 -16.11 -7.90
C PRO A 64 6.36 -14.88 -7.97
N LYS A 65 6.45 -14.10 -6.89
CA LYS A 65 7.16 -12.82 -6.85
C LYS A 65 8.65 -12.96 -7.21
N GLU A 66 9.27 -14.01 -6.70
CA GLU A 66 10.65 -14.43 -6.93
C GLU A 66 10.96 -14.82 -8.37
N ARG A 67 9.92 -15.07 -9.19
CA ARG A 67 10.04 -15.31 -10.63
C ARG A 67 9.79 -14.05 -11.47
N LEU A 68 9.50 -12.91 -10.84
CA LEU A 68 9.28 -11.63 -11.51
C LEU A 68 10.54 -10.76 -11.45
N ALA A 69 11.02 -10.37 -12.63
CA ALA A 69 11.98 -9.29 -12.80
C ALA A 69 11.25 -8.07 -13.38
N LEU A 70 11.52 -6.90 -12.81
CA LEU A 70 11.00 -5.62 -13.31
C LEU A 70 12.14 -4.85 -13.94
N LEU A 71 11.91 -4.33 -15.14
CA LEU A 71 12.85 -3.49 -15.85
C LEU A 71 12.16 -2.17 -16.16
N HIS A 72 12.79 -1.06 -15.77
CA HIS A 72 12.36 0.26 -16.20
C HIS A 72 12.73 0.45 -17.67
N LYS A 73 11.73 0.77 -18.49
CA LYS A 73 11.95 1.17 -19.87
C LYS A 73 11.96 2.70 -19.91
N GLU A 74 13.13 3.28 -20.12
CA GLU A 74 13.25 4.71 -20.39
C GLU A 74 12.56 5.01 -21.74
N THR A 75 11.71 6.02 -21.74
CA THR A 75 10.91 6.47 -22.89
C THR A 75 11.17 7.93 -23.17
#